data_AF-A0AAU3Z507-F1
#
_entry.id   AF-A0AAU3Z507-F1
#
_cell.length_a   1.000
_cell.length_b   1.000
_cell.length_c   1.000
_cell.angle_alpha   90.00
_cell.angle_beta   90.00
_cell.angle_gamma   90.00
#
_symmetry.space_group_name_H-M   'P 1'
#
loop_
_entity.id
_entity.type
_entity.pdbx_description
1 polymer ?
#
loop_
_entity_poly.entity_id
_entity_poly.type
_entity_poly.pdbx_seq_one_letter_code
_entity_poly.pdbx_strand_id
1 'polypeptide(L)'
;MNKKLAAALSGGAVLVLALSGCSDSSSNKTNDWAKSLCGDIGPQLTKINKANQQITAVAADGKPADIQKADSAAFQDLSSADAAIAADLKKAGPPPVDNGKQIQQNAITELNANSKAYADLKKQVDALNVKDQQKFSDGLKSVGENMKKINETAYKKLFSGETGKALLSQDACKVATSSPSPTVAPSKA
;
A
#
# COMPACT_ATOMS: atom_id res chain seq x y z
N MET A 1 13.11 16.52 82.54
CA MET A 1 14.29 15.73 82.13
C MET A 1 14.04 15.28 80.69
N ASN A 2 14.28 16.15 79.69
CA ASN A 2 15.48 16.21 78.82
C ASN A 2 15.47 15.06 77.78
N LYS A 3 15.45 15.25 76.45
CA LYS A 3 16.07 16.28 75.60
C LYS A 3 15.41 16.30 74.20
N LYS A 4 15.39 17.50 73.60
CA LYS A 4 15.21 17.76 72.17
C LYS A 4 16.37 17.19 71.36
N LEU A 5 16.12 16.69 70.15
CA LEU A 5 17.05 16.81 69.01
C LEU A 5 16.24 16.95 67.71
N ALA A 6 16.29 18.15 67.15
CA ALA A 6 16.02 18.38 65.74
C ALA A 6 17.30 18.02 64.97
N ALA A 7 17.16 17.32 63.85
CA ALA A 7 18.18 17.21 62.82
C ALA A 7 17.49 17.30 61.45
N ALA A 8 17.69 18.44 60.80
CA ALA A 8 17.51 18.62 59.37
C ALA A 8 18.67 17.92 58.64
N LEU A 9 18.42 17.45 57.40
CA LEU A 9 19.24 17.62 56.19
C LEU A 9 18.90 16.54 55.15
N SER A 10 18.34 17.01 54.03
CA SER A 10 18.85 16.77 52.67
C SER A 10 18.82 15.36 52.08
N GLY A 11 18.07 15.25 50.97
CA GLY A 11 18.61 14.66 49.75
C GLY A 11 18.54 13.15 49.62
N GLY A 12 17.34 12.57 49.70
CA GLY A 12 17.08 11.26 49.10
C GLY A 12 16.33 11.48 47.80
N ALA A 13 17.05 11.56 46.67
CA ALA A 13 16.41 11.52 45.36
C ALA A 13 15.59 10.23 45.28
N VAL A 14 14.27 10.36 45.37
CA VAL A 14 13.39 9.31 44.89
C VAL A 14 13.65 9.27 43.40
N LEU A 15 14.49 8.33 42.96
CA LEU A 15 14.47 7.81 41.61
C LEU A 15 13.08 7.17 41.43
N VAL A 16 12.08 8.05 41.26
CA VAL A 16 10.90 7.72 40.48
C VAL A 16 11.51 7.44 39.11
N LEU A 17 11.74 6.17 38.81
CA LEU A 17 11.85 5.71 37.45
C LEU A 17 10.50 6.06 36.82
N ALA A 18 10.42 7.30 36.34
CA ALA A 18 9.39 7.72 35.43
C ALA A 18 9.60 6.89 34.17
N LEU A 19 8.97 5.71 34.11
CA LEU A 19 8.68 5.03 32.86
C LEU A 19 7.61 5.82 32.08
N SER A 20 7.75 7.14 32.00
CA SER A 20 7.00 7.97 31.08
C SER A 20 7.57 7.75 29.68
N GLY A 21 7.05 6.72 29.03
CA GLY A 21 6.77 6.67 27.60
C GLY A 21 7.88 7.15 26.67
N CYS A 22 8.70 6.22 26.19
CA CYS A 22 9.42 6.35 24.91
C CYS A 22 8.44 6.25 23.71
N SER A 23 7.21 6.74 23.85
CA SER A 23 6.11 6.59 22.89
C SER A 23 5.69 7.89 22.24
N ASP A 24 6.16 9.06 22.72
CA ASP A 24 5.76 10.36 22.17
C ASP A 24 6.69 10.81 21.02
N SER A 25 8.00 10.60 21.17
CA SER A 25 8.96 10.98 20.12
C SER A 25 8.97 10.02 18.92
N SER A 26 8.71 8.73 19.14
CA SER A 26 8.63 7.72 18.07
C SER A 26 7.31 7.82 17.31
N SER A 27 6.18 8.04 17.99
CA SER A 27 4.89 8.27 17.33
C SER A 27 4.93 9.50 16.44
N ASN A 28 5.55 10.60 16.90
CA ASN A 28 5.67 11.83 16.12
C ASN A 28 6.54 11.59 14.87
N LYS A 29 7.68 10.90 14.98
CA LYS A 29 8.52 10.55 13.82
C LYS A 29 7.81 9.63 12.82
N THR A 30 7.07 8.63 13.30
CA THR A 30 6.32 7.71 12.43
C THR A 30 5.19 8.43 11.71
N ASN A 31 4.52 9.36 12.40
CA ASN A 31 3.50 10.21 11.80
C ASN A 31 4.08 11.19 10.75
N ASP A 32 5.22 11.81 11.04
CA ASP A 32 5.90 12.72 10.09
C ASP A 32 6.39 11.97 8.84
N TRP A 33 6.98 10.78 9.03
CA TRP A 33 7.33 9.88 7.93
C TRP A 33 6.10 9.53 7.08
N ALA A 34 5.00 9.15 7.73
CA ALA A 34 3.76 8.79 7.04
C ALA A 34 3.18 9.99 6.28
N LYS A 35 3.18 11.18 6.87
CA LYS A 35 2.73 12.42 6.22
C LYS A 35 3.54 12.72 4.97
N SER A 36 4.86 12.61 5.06
CA SER A 36 5.76 12.81 3.91
C SER A 36 5.49 11.78 2.81
N LEU A 37 5.47 10.49 3.17
CA LEU A 37 5.25 9.43 2.19
C LEU A 37 3.86 9.56 1.54
N CYS A 38 2.80 9.76 2.32
CA CYS A 38 1.44 9.92 1.82
C CYS A 38 1.27 11.14 0.91
N GLY A 39 2.01 12.23 1.18
CA GLY A 39 2.07 13.39 0.28
C GLY A 39 2.63 13.02 -1.10
N ASP A 40 3.69 12.21 -1.14
CA ASP A 40 4.33 11.77 -2.37
C ASP A 40 3.47 10.72 -3.12
N ILE A 41 2.92 9.72 -2.42
CA ILE A 41 2.23 8.58 -3.07
C ILE A 41 0.73 8.78 -3.32
N GLY A 42 0.10 9.79 -2.73
CA GLY A 42 -1.35 10.06 -2.85
C GLY A 42 -1.89 10.08 -4.30
N PRO A 43 -1.20 10.73 -5.26
CA PRO A 43 -1.60 10.69 -6.67
C PRO A 43 -1.57 9.28 -7.28
N GLN A 44 -0.57 8.47 -6.94
CA GLN A 44 -0.42 7.10 -7.46
C GLN A 44 -1.47 6.16 -6.88
N LEU A 45 -1.76 6.35 -5.61
CA LEU A 45 -2.85 5.67 -4.92
C LEU A 45 -4.23 5.97 -5.56
N THR A 46 -4.49 7.23 -5.91
CA THR A 46 -5.71 7.61 -6.66
C THR A 46 -5.74 6.96 -8.05
N LYS A 47 -4.58 6.90 -8.71
CA LYS A 47 -4.41 6.28 -10.01
C LYS A 47 -4.72 4.77 -9.98
N ILE A 48 -4.23 4.05 -8.96
CA ILE A 48 -4.54 2.62 -8.72
C ILE A 48 -6.05 2.41 -8.57
N ASN A 49 -6.72 3.25 -7.77
CA ASN A 49 -8.16 3.14 -7.56
C ASN A 49 -8.95 3.32 -8.86
N LYS A 50 -8.62 4.35 -9.63
CA LYS A 50 -9.26 4.61 -10.91
C LYS A 50 -9.05 3.46 -11.90
N ALA A 51 -7.84 2.91 -11.97
CA ALA A 51 -7.53 1.77 -12.82
C ALA A 51 -8.36 0.53 -12.43
N ASN A 52 -8.46 0.21 -11.15
CA ASN A 52 -9.27 -0.92 -10.65
C ASN A 52 -10.77 -0.73 -10.92
N GLN A 53 -11.29 0.49 -10.74
CA GLN A 53 -12.67 0.83 -11.09
C GLN A 53 -12.92 0.69 -12.60
N GLN A 54 -11.97 1.09 -13.44
CA GLN A 54 -12.08 0.99 -14.89
C GLN A 54 -12.14 -0.46 -15.36
N ILE A 55 -11.27 -1.34 -14.83
CA ILE A 55 -11.29 -2.79 -15.10
C ILE A 55 -12.66 -3.37 -14.75
N THR A 56 -13.20 -3.00 -13.58
CA THR A 56 -14.51 -3.50 -13.12
C THR A 56 -15.67 -2.98 -13.97
N ALA A 57 -15.66 -1.71 -14.34
CA ALA A 57 -16.75 -1.07 -15.06
C ALA A 57 -16.91 -1.56 -16.50
N VAL A 58 -15.80 -1.83 -17.20
CA VAL A 58 -15.84 -2.24 -18.61
C VAL A 58 -16.13 -3.73 -18.79
N ALA A 59 -15.87 -4.56 -17.78
CA ALA A 59 -16.12 -6.00 -17.82
C ALA A 59 -17.62 -6.39 -17.87
N ALA A 60 -18.54 -5.50 -17.46
CA ALA A 60 -19.97 -5.83 -17.37
C ALA A 60 -20.67 -5.86 -18.75
N ASP A 61 -20.33 -4.96 -19.67
CA ASP A 61 -21.10 -4.71 -20.90
C ASP A 61 -20.23 -4.33 -22.14
N GLY A 62 -18.90 -4.45 -22.05
CA GLY A 62 -17.98 -3.94 -23.07
C GLY A 62 -17.88 -4.80 -24.35
N LYS A 63 -17.68 -4.16 -25.51
CA LYS A 63 -17.23 -4.86 -26.73
C LYS A 63 -15.76 -5.29 -26.55
N PRO A 64 -15.28 -6.36 -27.21
CA PRO A 64 -13.89 -6.81 -27.08
C PRO A 64 -12.83 -5.72 -27.24
N ALA A 65 -13.00 -4.82 -28.21
CA ALA A 65 -12.08 -3.70 -28.43
C ALA A 65 -12.09 -2.67 -27.29
N ASP A 66 -13.26 -2.43 -26.69
CA ASP A 66 -13.39 -1.50 -25.56
C ASP A 66 -12.77 -2.09 -24.29
N ILE A 67 -13.02 -3.39 -24.03
CA ILE A 67 -12.40 -4.14 -22.94
C ILE A 67 -10.88 -4.13 -23.09
N GLN A 68 -10.36 -4.51 -24.27
CA GLN A 68 -8.92 -4.51 -24.53
C GLN A 68 -8.28 -3.14 -24.25
N LYS A 69 -8.88 -2.07 -24.76
CA LYS A 69 -8.36 -0.71 -24.58
C LYS A 69 -8.39 -0.28 -23.12
N ALA A 70 -9.49 -0.56 -22.42
CA ALA A 70 -9.66 -0.19 -21.02
C ALA A 70 -8.69 -0.96 -20.11
N ASP A 71 -8.56 -2.27 -20.29
CA ASP A 71 -7.67 -3.11 -19.49
C ASP A 71 -6.20 -2.79 -19.79
N SER A 72 -5.83 -2.52 -21.05
CA SER A 72 -4.47 -2.10 -21.41
C SER A 72 -4.07 -0.79 -20.72
N ALA A 73 -4.97 0.20 -20.73
CA ALA A 73 -4.74 1.47 -20.04
C ALA A 73 -4.66 1.29 -18.52
N ALA A 74 -5.54 0.48 -17.93
CA ALA A 74 -5.55 0.21 -16.50
C ALA A 74 -4.28 -0.52 -16.04
N PHE A 75 -3.83 -1.54 -16.78
CA PHE A 75 -2.59 -2.24 -16.46
C PHE A 75 -1.34 -1.37 -16.65
N GLN A 76 -1.33 -0.46 -17.64
CA GLN A 76 -0.28 0.55 -17.74
C GLN A 76 -0.25 1.46 -16.50
N ASP A 77 -1.43 1.87 -16.05
CA ASP A 77 -1.57 2.77 -14.92
C ASP A 77 -1.11 2.12 -13.61
N LEU A 78 -1.57 0.89 -13.34
CA LEU A 78 -1.14 0.07 -12.20
C LEU A 78 0.37 -0.17 -12.22
N SER A 79 0.92 -0.57 -13.38
CA SER A 79 2.36 -0.79 -13.54
C SER A 79 3.19 0.45 -13.18
N SER A 80 2.78 1.61 -13.69
CA SER A 80 3.50 2.86 -13.43
C SER A 80 3.34 3.35 -11.99
N ALA A 81 2.16 3.16 -11.39
CA ALA A 81 1.88 3.57 -10.03
C ALA A 81 2.70 2.75 -9.03
N ASP A 82 2.76 1.42 -9.20
CA ASP A 82 3.58 0.56 -8.33
C ASP A 82 5.07 0.94 -8.38
N ALA A 83 5.61 1.21 -9.57
CA ALA A 83 6.99 1.67 -9.73
C ALA A 83 7.23 3.02 -9.04
N ALA A 84 6.30 3.95 -9.17
CA ALA A 84 6.39 5.27 -8.53
C ALA A 84 6.31 5.16 -7.00
N ILE A 85 5.37 4.39 -6.47
CA ILE A 85 5.26 4.15 -5.02
C ILE A 85 6.54 3.49 -4.48
N ALA A 86 7.13 2.54 -5.21
CA ALA A 86 8.39 1.91 -4.80
C ALA A 86 9.53 2.94 -4.73
N ALA A 87 9.60 3.87 -5.69
CA ALA A 87 10.60 4.93 -5.71
C ALA A 87 10.40 5.93 -4.56
N ASP A 88 9.16 6.36 -4.31
CA ASP A 88 8.83 7.29 -3.23
C ASP A 88 9.04 6.65 -1.85
N LEU A 89 8.72 5.37 -1.69
CA LEU A 89 9.01 4.61 -0.47
C LEU A 89 10.52 4.45 -0.25
N LYS A 90 11.30 4.27 -1.31
CA LYS A 90 12.77 4.25 -1.23
C LYS A 90 13.30 5.61 -0.78
N LYS A 91 12.79 6.70 -1.36
CA LYS A 91 13.14 8.09 -1.04
C LYS A 91 12.79 8.47 0.40
N ALA A 92 11.62 8.06 0.88
CA ALA A 92 11.16 8.34 2.25
C ALA A 92 12.00 7.63 3.32
N GLY A 93 12.75 6.60 2.95
CA GLY A 93 13.47 5.76 3.92
C GLY A 93 12.55 4.81 4.68
N PRO A 94 13.11 3.96 5.56
CA PRO A 94 12.32 3.02 6.33
C PRO A 94 11.39 3.73 7.31
N PRO A 95 10.17 3.22 7.56
CA PRO A 95 9.33 3.74 8.63
C PRO A 95 10.07 3.61 9.97
N PRO A 96 10.01 4.62 10.85
CA PRO A 96 10.73 4.62 12.11
C PRO A 96 10.02 3.77 13.18
N VAL A 97 9.89 2.48 12.89
CA VAL A 97 9.31 1.43 13.73
C VAL A 97 10.25 0.22 13.77
N ASP A 98 9.99 -0.71 14.69
CA ASP A 98 10.70 -1.98 14.71
C ASP A 98 10.57 -2.72 13.38
N ASN A 99 11.69 -3.24 12.88
CA ASN A 99 11.81 -3.89 11.57
C ASN A 99 11.47 -3.00 10.36
N GLY A 100 11.45 -1.67 10.52
CA GLY A 100 11.11 -0.73 9.43
C GLY A 100 11.92 -0.92 8.15
N LYS A 101 13.22 -1.22 8.26
CA LYS A 101 14.08 -1.54 7.11
C LYS A 101 13.59 -2.77 6.34
N GLN A 102 13.21 -3.84 7.03
CA GLN A 102 12.70 -5.05 6.38
C GLN A 102 11.32 -4.80 5.74
N ILE A 103 10.43 -4.08 6.45
CA ILE A 103 9.11 -3.70 5.93
C ILE A 103 9.28 -2.91 4.61
N GLN A 104 10.17 -1.91 4.62
CA GLN A 104 10.44 -1.08 3.44
C GLN A 104 10.96 -1.91 2.26
N GLN A 105 12.01 -2.73 2.48
CA GLN A 105 12.64 -3.48 1.39
C GLN A 105 11.72 -4.56 0.80
N ASN A 106 10.94 -5.24 1.64
CA ASN A 106 9.95 -6.21 1.19
C ASN A 106 8.89 -5.54 0.31
N ALA A 107 8.37 -4.39 0.74
CA ALA A 107 7.37 -3.67 -0.03
C ALA A 107 7.93 -3.10 -1.34
N ILE A 108 9.14 -2.53 -1.35
CA ILE A 108 9.80 -2.07 -2.58
C ILE A 108 9.99 -3.23 -3.56
N THR A 109 10.40 -4.40 -3.06
CA THR A 109 10.61 -5.59 -3.90
C THR A 109 9.29 -6.05 -4.53
N GLU A 110 8.24 -6.15 -3.72
CA GLU A 110 6.91 -6.57 -4.20
C GLU A 110 6.30 -5.55 -5.18
N LEU A 111 6.37 -4.25 -4.88
CA LEU A 111 5.87 -3.20 -5.78
C LEU A 111 6.59 -3.23 -7.14
N ASN A 112 7.92 -3.40 -7.18
CA ASN A 112 8.63 -3.52 -8.46
C ASN A 112 8.27 -4.81 -9.23
N ALA A 113 8.04 -5.92 -8.51
CA ALA A 113 7.57 -7.15 -9.12
C ALA A 113 6.15 -6.99 -9.71
N ASN A 114 5.25 -6.34 -8.98
CA ASN A 114 3.89 -6.05 -9.42
C ASN A 114 3.89 -5.09 -10.61
N SER A 115 4.73 -4.06 -10.59
CA SER A 115 4.92 -3.15 -11.73
C SER A 115 5.24 -3.92 -13.01
N LYS A 116 6.17 -4.88 -12.93
CA LYS A 116 6.53 -5.74 -14.06
C LYS A 116 5.39 -6.68 -14.46
N ALA A 117 4.71 -7.29 -13.49
CA ALA A 117 3.58 -8.19 -13.73
C ALA A 117 2.45 -7.47 -14.46
N TYR A 118 2.07 -6.25 -14.04
CA TYR A 118 1.07 -5.44 -14.73
C TYR A 118 1.52 -5.01 -16.14
N ALA A 119 2.80 -4.68 -16.34
CA ALA A 119 3.32 -4.41 -17.68
C ALA A 119 3.21 -5.64 -18.59
N ASP A 120 3.38 -6.85 -18.05
CA ASP A 120 3.22 -8.09 -18.83
C ASP A 120 1.74 -8.44 -19.07
N LEU A 121 0.85 -8.18 -18.11
CA LEU A 121 -0.61 -8.27 -18.32
C LEU A 121 -1.09 -7.32 -19.41
N LYS A 122 -0.59 -6.09 -19.43
CA LYS A 122 -0.85 -5.13 -20.50
C LYS A 122 -0.52 -5.73 -21.88
N LYS A 123 0.67 -6.33 -22.03
CA LYS A 123 1.07 -6.97 -23.30
C LYS A 123 0.14 -8.13 -23.67
N GLN A 124 -0.29 -8.92 -22.70
CA GLN A 124 -1.24 -10.02 -22.94
C GLN A 124 -2.58 -9.49 -23.44
N VAL A 125 -3.10 -8.44 -22.81
CA VAL A 125 -4.34 -7.76 -23.24
C VAL A 125 -4.20 -7.16 -24.63
N ASP A 126 -3.11 -6.45 -24.91
CA ASP A 126 -2.84 -5.85 -26.22
C ASP A 126 -2.80 -6.91 -27.34
N ALA A 127 -2.42 -8.15 -27.02
CA ALA A 127 -2.34 -9.26 -27.96
C ALA A 127 -3.68 -10.00 -28.17
N LEU A 128 -4.74 -9.67 -27.41
CA LEU A 128 -6.03 -10.34 -27.53
C LEU A 128 -6.67 -10.11 -28.91
N ASN A 129 -7.32 -11.15 -29.44
CA ASN A 129 -8.02 -11.08 -30.72
C ASN A 129 -9.43 -10.50 -30.55
N VAL A 130 -9.58 -9.19 -30.74
CA VAL A 130 -10.87 -8.49 -30.60
C VAL A 130 -11.90 -8.82 -31.69
N LYS A 131 -11.52 -9.55 -32.75
CA LYS A 131 -12.40 -9.94 -33.86
C LYS A 131 -13.03 -11.31 -33.69
N ASP A 132 -12.51 -12.12 -32.77
CA ASP A 132 -12.94 -13.49 -32.50
C ASP A 132 -13.35 -13.57 -31.03
N GLN A 133 -14.65 -13.60 -30.77
CA GLN A 133 -15.19 -13.51 -29.42
C GLN A 133 -14.77 -14.68 -28.54
N GLN A 134 -14.63 -15.88 -29.10
CA GLN A 134 -14.21 -17.06 -28.34
C GLN A 134 -12.73 -16.93 -27.95
N LYS A 135 -11.86 -16.59 -28.90
CA LYS A 135 -10.43 -16.37 -28.61
C LYS A 135 -10.19 -15.20 -27.66
N PHE A 136 -11.00 -14.15 -27.78
CA PHE A 136 -10.96 -13.02 -26.86
C PHE A 136 -11.28 -13.45 -25.43
N SER A 137 -12.38 -14.19 -25.25
CA SER A 137 -12.82 -14.72 -23.96
C SER A 137 -11.78 -15.67 -23.35
N ASP A 138 -11.21 -16.57 -24.15
CA ASP A 138 -10.18 -17.51 -23.67
C ASP A 138 -8.89 -16.78 -23.29
N GLY A 139 -8.50 -15.76 -24.05
CA GLY A 139 -7.35 -14.93 -23.70
C GLY A 139 -7.59 -14.12 -22.41
N LEU A 140 -8.79 -13.58 -22.20
CA LEU A 140 -9.15 -12.90 -20.95
C LEU A 140 -9.09 -13.84 -19.73
N LYS A 141 -9.47 -15.10 -19.87
CA LYS A 141 -9.29 -16.10 -18.80
C LYS A 141 -7.82 -16.22 -18.40
N SER A 142 -6.92 -16.31 -19.38
CA SER A 142 -5.47 -16.40 -19.14
C SER A 142 -4.92 -15.13 -18.46
N VAL A 143 -5.38 -13.95 -18.89
CA VAL A 143 -5.06 -12.67 -18.22
C VAL A 143 -5.51 -12.71 -16.75
N GLY A 144 -6.75 -13.16 -16.49
CA GLY A 144 -7.28 -13.31 -15.13
C GLY A 144 -6.50 -14.30 -14.26
N GLU A 145 -6.04 -15.42 -14.83
CA GLU A 145 -5.17 -16.38 -14.14
C GLU A 145 -3.80 -15.78 -13.78
N ASN A 146 -3.22 -14.98 -14.66
CA ASN A 146 -1.97 -14.30 -14.39
C ASN A 146 -2.15 -13.16 -13.36
N MET A 147 -3.29 -12.49 -13.37
CA MET A 147 -3.63 -11.49 -12.36
C MET A 147 -3.69 -12.08 -10.94
N LYS A 148 -4.17 -13.32 -10.78
CA LYS A 148 -4.16 -14.03 -9.48
C LYS A 148 -2.76 -14.30 -8.91
N LYS A 149 -1.70 -14.19 -9.73
CA LYS A 149 -0.31 -14.41 -9.31
C LYS A 149 0.33 -13.14 -8.74
N ILE A 150 -0.33 -11.98 -8.87
CA ILE A 150 0.15 -10.72 -8.30
C ILE A 150 0.01 -10.79 -6.78
N ASN A 151 1.11 -10.52 -6.07
CA ASN A 151 1.17 -10.60 -4.62
C ASN A 151 1.07 -9.19 -4.01
N GLU A 152 0.29 -9.04 -2.95
CA GLU A 152 0.13 -7.76 -2.23
C GLU A 152 0.48 -7.89 -0.74
N THR A 153 1.12 -8.99 -0.33
CA THR A 153 1.35 -9.30 1.08
C THR A 153 2.27 -8.29 1.74
N ALA A 154 3.42 -7.98 1.12
CA ALA A 154 4.39 -7.03 1.67
C ALA A 154 3.88 -5.59 1.59
N TYR A 155 3.17 -5.24 0.53
CA TYR A 155 2.52 -3.95 0.38
C TYR A 155 1.44 -3.76 1.45
N LYS A 156 0.55 -4.72 1.65
CA LYS A 156 -0.45 -4.69 2.74
C LYS A 156 0.20 -4.63 4.12
N LYS A 157 1.39 -5.21 4.29
CA LYS A 157 2.13 -5.12 5.56
C LYS A 157 2.51 -3.68 5.92
N LEU A 158 2.79 -2.79 4.95
CA LEU A 158 3.00 -1.36 5.21
C LEU A 158 1.78 -0.73 5.90
N PHE A 159 0.58 -1.14 5.51
CA PHE A 159 -0.69 -0.63 6.05
C PHE A 159 -1.14 -1.36 7.32
N SER A 160 -0.25 -2.11 7.97
CA SER A 160 -0.52 -2.84 9.22
C SER A 160 0.30 -2.28 10.39
N GLY A 161 -0.12 -2.60 11.62
CA GLY A 161 0.62 -2.21 12.82
C GLY A 161 0.75 -0.69 12.99
N GLU A 162 1.86 -0.24 13.55
CA GLU A 162 2.13 1.19 13.80
C GLU A 162 2.29 1.99 12.50
N THR A 163 3.00 1.43 11.52
CA THR A 163 3.14 2.03 10.18
C THR A 163 1.77 2.27 9.54
N GLY A 164 0.90 1.25 9.58
CA GLY A 164 -0.44 1.34 9.02
C GLY A 164 -1.31 2.38 9.70
N LYS A 165 -1.29 2.44 11.04
CA LYS A 165 -2.03 3.46 11.80
C LYS A 165 -1.59 4.88 11.39
N ALA A 166 -0.29 5.10 11.22
CA ALA A 166 0.24 6.40 10.83
C ALA A 166 -0.05 6.75 9.37
N LEU A 167 -0.01 5.79 8.44
CA LEU A 167 -0.39 6.02 7.04
C LEU A 167 -1.89 6.32 6.92
N LEU A 168 -2.74 5.52 7.57
CA LEU A 168 -4.19 5.65 7.52
C LEU A 168 -4.72 6.86 8.31
N SER A 169 -3.92 7.51 9.15
CA SER A 169 -4.28 8.79 9.76
C SER A 169 -4.13 9.97 8.80
N GLN A 170 -3.32 9.83 7.74
CA GLN A 170 -3.11 10.88 6.74
C GLN A 170 -4.22 10.87 5.68
N ASP A 171 -4.84 12.02 5.45
CA ASP A 171 -5.95 12.11 4.49
C ASP A 171 -5.51 11.75 3.05
N ALA A 172 -4.28 12.09 2.66
CA ALA A 172 -3.72 11.74 1.36
C ALA A 172 -3.61 10.22 1.11
N CYS A 173 -3.51 9.41 2.17
CA CYS A 173 -3.52 7.95 2.09
C CYS A 173 -4.90 7.32 2.40
N LYS A 174 -5.82 8.01 3.09
CA LYS A 174 -7.18 7.47 3.39
C LYS A 174 -8.04 7.27 2.14
N VAL A 175 -8.00 8.25 1.22
CA VAL A 175 -8.85 8.24 0.00
C VAL A 175 -8.47 7.05 -0.92
N ALA A 176 -7.27 6.52 -0.74
CA ALA A 176 -6.68 5.45 -1.52
C ALA A 176 -7.12 4.04 -1.12
N THR A 177 -7.23 3.76 0.18
CA THR A 177 -7.37 2.38 0.67
C THR A 177 -8.81 1.88 0.65
N SER A 178 -9.74 2.68 0.12
CA SER A 178 -11.16 2.35 0.02
C SER A 178 -11.52 1.51 -1.22
N SER A 179 -10.53 1.09 -2.03
CA SER A 179 -10.80 0.20 -3.17
C SER A 179 -11.03 -1.23 -2.72
N PRO A 180 -12.13 -1.87 -3.16
CA PRO A 180 -12.29 -3.30 -3.00
C PRO A 180 -11.21 -4.01 -3.85
N SER A 181 -10.54 -5.00 -3.27
CA SER A 181 -9.82 -6.00 -4.07
C SER A 181 -10.77 -6.54 -5.13
N PRO A 182 -10.30 -6.78 -6.38
CA PRO A 182 -11.14 -7.33 -7.43
C PRO A 182 -11.60 -8.73 -7.00
N THR A 183 -12.78 -8.81 -6.40
CA THR A 183 -13.47 -10.07 -6.17
C THR A 183 -14.06 -10.43 -7.51
N VAL A 184 -13.41 -11.36 -8.20
CA VAL A 184 -14.02 -12.04 -9.35
C VAL A 184 -15.31 -12.67 -8.82
N ALA A 185 -16.46 -12.10 -9.18
CA ALA A 185 -17.75 -12.68 -8.84
C ALA A 185 -17.79 -14.11 -9.42
N PRO A 186 -18.23 -15.12 -8.65
CA PRO A 186 -18.40 -16.45 -9.20
C PRO A 186 -19.46 -16.39 -10.30
N SER A 187 -19.09 -16.80 -11.52
CA SER A 187 -20.07 -17.04 -12.59
C SER A 187 -21.15 -17.97 -12.05
N LYS A 188 -22.40 -17.50 -12.04
CA LYS A 188 -23.54 -18.40 -11.90
C LYS A 188 -23.49 -19.40 -13.06
N ALA A 189 -23.36 -20.68 -12.72
CA ALA A 189 -23.63 -21.80 -13.60
C ALA A 189 -25.12 -21.85 -13.95
#